data_AF-A0A1G2F3M2-F1
#
_entry.id   AF-A0A1G2F3M2-F1
#
_cell.length_a   1.000
_cell.length_b   1.000
_cell.length_c   1.000
_cell.angle_alpha   90.00
_cell.angle_beta   90.00
_cell.angle_gamma   90.00
#
_symmetry.space_group_name_H-M   'P 1'
#
loop_
_entity.id
_entity.type
_entity.pdbx_description
1 polymer ?
#
loop_
_entity_poly.entity_id
_entity_poly.type
_entity_poly.pdbx_seq_one_letter_code
_entity_poly.pdbx_strand_id
1 'polypeptide(L)'
;MEKYYGKELILDLHECNQQKFKRRTIKKFFIKLCNLIDMQRAELYWWDDYSLPVKERQTEPHLKGTSAVQFIMTSNITIHTLDILKSVYLNIFSCKDFNANEAAEFSRKFFEGRIASKIVVNRK
;
A
#
# COMPACT_ATOMS: atom_id res chain seq x y z
N MET A 1 18.10 -18.82 15.75
CA MET A 1 17.01 -17.94 16.24
C MET A 1 16.90 -16.78 15.30
N GLU A 2 15.74 -16.60 14.65
CA GLU A 2 15.45 -15.34 13.96
C GLU A 2 15.49 -14.22 15.01
N LYS A 3 16.26 -13.17 14.71
CA LYS A 3 16.56 -12.10 15.67
C LYS A 3 15.38 -11.13 15.85
N TYR A 4 14.36 -11.25 15.01
CA TYR A 4 13.20 -10.35 14.86
C TYR A 4 11.98 -11.17 14.38
N TYR A 5 10.75 -10.80 14.78
CA TYR A 5 9.49 -11.41 14.32
C TYR A 5 9.23 -11.20 12.82
N GLY A 6 9.68 -10.07 12.26
CA GLY A 6 9.43 -9.76 10.86
C GLY A 6 10.12 -8.50 10.35
N LYS A 7 9.75 -8.09 9.15
CA LYS A 7 10.26 -6.90 8.45
C LYS A 7 9.10 -6.01 8.01
N GLU A 8 9.26 -4.71 8.18
CA GLU A 8 8.34 -3.71 7.65
C GLU A 8 9.06 -2.77 6.68
N LEU A 9 8.45 -2.58 5.51
CA LEU A 9 8.83 -1.53 4.57
C LEU A 9 7.76 -0.43 4.62
N ILE A 10 8.19 0.77 4.99
CA ILE A 10 7.39 2.01 4.95
C ILE A 10 7.84 2.78 3.71
N LEU A 11 6.92 3.05 2.80
CA LEU A 11 7.22 3.57 1.48
C LEU A 11 6.24 4.68 1.10
N ASP A 12 6.80 5.84 0.75
CA ASP A 12 6.06 6.97 0.25
C ASP A 12 6.39 7.14 -1.24
N LEU A 13 5.34 7.12 -2.07
CA LEU A 13 5.43 7.37 -3.50
C LEU A 13 4.69 8.67 -3.83
N HIS A 14 5.36 9.57 -4.53
CA HIS A 14 4.76 10.81 -5.04
C HIS A 14 4.69 10.77 -6.57
N GLU A 15 4.02 11.76 -7.17
CA GLU A 15 3.90 11.93 -8.63
C GLU A 15 3.31 10.68 -9.32
N CYS A 16 2.43 9.96 -8.65
CA CYS A 16 1.83 8.73 -9.15
C CYS A 16 0.74 9.00 -10.19
N ASN A 17 0.44 7.98 -11.00
CA ASN A 17 -0.71 7.99 -11.88
C ASN A 17 -2.01 7.74 -11.08
N GLN A 18 -2.75 8.82 -10.78
CA GLN A 18 -4.00 8.76 -10.01
C GLN A 18 -5.06 7.82 -10.61
N GLN A 19 -5.01 7.52 -11.92
CA GLN A 19 -5.96 6.60 -12.55
C GLN A 19 -5.86 5.18 -11.97
N LYS A 20 -4.76 4.88 -11.27
CA LYS A 20 -4.50 3.60 -10.60
C LYS A 20 -5.02 3.52 -9.17
N PHE A 21 -5.60 4.57 -8.61
CA PHE A 21 -6.09 4.58 -7.21
C PHE A 21 -7.48 3.96 -7.04
N LYS A 22 -8.06 3.43 -8.13
CA LYS A 22 -9.34 2.70 -8.08
C LYS A 22 -9.20 1.40 -7.30
N ARG A 23 -10.19 1.06 -6.46
CA ARG A 23 -10.24 -0.22 -5.71
C ARG A 23 -9.84 -1.45 -6.54
N ARG A 24 -10.34 -1.56 -7.78
CA ARG A 24 -10.01 -2.69 -8.68
C ARG A 24 -8.50 -2.77 -8.99
N THR A 25 -7.84 -1.63 -9.17
CA THR A 25 -6.42 -1.55 -9.47
C THR A 25 -5.58 -1.79 -8.21
N ILE A 26 -5.97 -1.23 -7.07
CA ILE A 26 -5.32 -1.50 -5.78
C ILE A 26 -5.47 -2.98 -5.39
N LYS A 27 -6.61 -3.62 -5.64
CA LYS A 27 -6.77 -5.07 -5.44
C LYS A 27 -5.78 -5.88 -6.30
N LYS A 28 -5.55 -5.47 -7.55
CA LYS A 28 -4.53 -6.09 -8.42
C LYS A 28 -3.11 -5.85 -7.91
N PHE A 29 -2.85 -4.67 -7.33
CA PHE A 29 -1.57 -4.36 -6.67
C PHE A 29 -1.31 -5.34 -5.53
N PHE A 30 -2.24 -5.49 -4.59
CA PHE A 30 -2.10 -6.45 -3.48
C PHE A 30 -1.87 -7.87 -3.98
N ILE A 31 -2.61 -8.31 -5.00
CA ILE A 31 -2.44 -9.65 -5.59
C ILE A 31 -0.99 -9.86 -6.05
N LYS A 32 -0.48 -8.92 -6.85
CA LYS A 32 0.87 -9.02 -7.42
C LYS A 32 1.97 -8.83 -6.38
N LEU A 33 1.78 -7.91 -5.43
CA LEU A 33 2.73 -7.69 -4.34
C LEU A 33 2.85 -8.93 -3.45
N CYS A 34 1.73 -9.53 -3.05
CA CYS A 34 1.75 -10.74 -2.22
C CYS A 34 2.42 -11.91 -2.94
N ASN A 35 2.23 -12.05 -4.26
CA ASN A 35 2.95 -13.04 -5.06
C ASN A 35 4.45 -12.73 -5.11
N LEU A 36 4.84 -11.46 -5.21
CA LEU A 36 6.25 -11.03 -5.24
C LEU A 36 6.98 -11.30 -3.92
N ILE A 37 6.33 -11.06 -2.78
CA ILE A 37 6.90 -11.28 -1.45
C ILE A 37 6.60 -12.69 -0.90
N ASP A 38 6.02 -13.56 -1.72
CA ASP A 38 5.66 -14.95 -1.39
C ASP A 38 4.87 -15.09 -0.07
N MET A 39 3.82 -14.27 0.05
CA MET A 39 2.91 -14.25 1.20
C MET A 39 1.48 -14.66 0.80
N GLN A 40 0.85 -15.45 1.67
CA GLN A 40 -0.55 -15.84 1.51
C GLN A 40 -1.49 -14.70 1.92
N ARG A 41 -2.40 -14.31 1.01
CA ARG A 41 -3.45 -13.32 1.28
C ARG A 41 -4.56 -13.89 2.16
N ALA A 42 -5.12 -13.03 3.01
CA ALA A 42 -6.34 -13.24 3.77
C ALA A 42 -7.37 -12.15 3.39
N GLU A 43 -8.06 -11.58 4.38
CA GLU A 43 -9.12 -10.59 4.17
C GLU A 43 -8.58 -9.24 3.66
N LEU A 44 -9.43 -8.51 2.95
CA LEU A 44 -9.13 -7.19 2.39
C LEU A 44 -10.27 -6.22 2.72
N TYR A 45 -9.94 -5.18 3.48
CA TYR A 45 -10.89 -4.15 3.90
C TYR A 45 -10.55 -2.81 3.25
N TRP A 46 -11.59 -1.99 3.06
CA TRP A 46 -11.51 -0.71 2.36
C TRP A 46 -12.11 0.39 3.21
N TRP A 47 -11.57 1.59 3.04
CA TRP A 47 -12.21 2.83 3.44
C TRP A 47 -12.06 3.85 2.31
N ASP A 48 -13.18 4.38 1.84
CA ASP A 48 -13.29 5.58 1.00
C ASP A 48 -14.74 6.09 1.09
N ASP A 49 -14.97 7.30 0.59
CA ASP A 49 -16.27 7.96 0.61
C ASP A 49 -16.99 7.92 -0.74
N TYR A 50 -16.51 7.11 -1.70
CA TYR A 50 -17.07 7.09 -3.05
C TYR A 50 -18.52 6.58 -3.10
N SER A 51 -18.98 5.87 -2.07
CA SER A 51 -20.38 5.46 -1.93
C SER A 51 -21.29 6.55 -1.35
N LEU A 52 -20.74 7.62 -0.79
CA LEU A 52 -21.53 8.74 -0.26
C LEU A 52 -22.01 9.66 -1.39
N PRO A 53 -23.11 10.42 -1.17
CA PRO A 53 -23.50 11.53 -2.02
C PRO A 53 -22.33 12.52 -2.22
N VAL A 54 -22.18 13.10 -3.42
CA VAL A 54 -21.05 13.98 -3.75
C VAL A 54 -20.85 15.13 -2.75
N LYS A 55 -21.95 15.69 -2.23
CA LYS A 55 -21.95 16.77 -1.23
C LYS A 55 -21.40 16.38 0.15
N GLU A 56 -21.32 15.09 0.44
CA GLU A 56 -20.86 14.52 1.71
C GLU A 56 -19.43 13.95 1.61
N ARG A 57 -18.82 14.01 0.42
CA ARG A 57 -17.46 13.53 0.20
C ARG A 57 -16.43 14.55 0.66
N GLN A 58 -15.29 14.04 1.11
CA GLN A 58 -14.12 14.81 1.44
C GLN A 58 -13.59 15.54 0.20
N THR A 59 -13.34 16.83 0.36
CA THR A 59 -12.80 17.70 -0.69
C THR A 59 -11.37 18.12 -0.42
N GLU A 60 -10.92 18.01 0.84
CA GLU A 60 -9.56 18.42 1.21
C GLU A 60 -8.53 17.48 0.56
N PRO A 61 -7.44 18.02 -0.03
CA PRO A 61 -6.44 17.24 -0.75
C PRO A 61 -5.86 16.05 0.01
N HIS A 62 -5.73 16.19 1.33
CA HIS A 62 -5.15 15.18 2.21
C HIS A 62 -6.17 14.18 2.79
N LEU A 63 -7.47 14.40 2.56
CA LEU A 63 -8.55 13.52 3.03
C LEU A 63 -9.21 12.74 1.89
N LYS A 64 -9.03 13.19 0.65
CA LYS A 64 -9.64 12.58 -0.53
C LYS A 64 -8.80 11.45 -1.11
N GLY A 65 -9.27 10.22 -0.97
CA GLY A 65 -8.73 9.06 -1.66
C GLY A 65 -9.17 7.74 -1.05
N THR A 66 -8.39 6.68 -1.27
CA THR A 66 -8.72 5.32 -0.83
C THR A 66 -7.69 4.81 0.17
N SER A 67 -8.17 4.24 1.28
CA SER A 67 -7.39 3.44 2.21
C SER A 67 -7.79 1.97 2.12
N ALA A 68 -6.82 1.07 2.27
CA ALA A 68 -7.11 -0.36 2.33
C ALA A 68 -6.09 -1.12 3.17
N VAL A 69 -6.57 -2.18 3.81
CA VAL A 69 -5.75 -3.13 4.58
C VAL A 69 -5.93 -4.51 3.96
N GLN A 70 -4.86 -5.06 3.40
CA GLN A 70 -4.77 -6.46 3.00
C GLN A 70 -4.11 -7.24 4.13
N PHE A 71 -4.89 -8.03 4.85
CA PHE A 71 -4.32 -9.04 5.73
C PHE A 71 -3.62 -10.11 4.91
N ILE A 72 -2.48 -10.54 5.39
CA ILE A 72 -1.73 -11.69 4.90
C ILE A 72 -1.50 -12.62 6.09
N MET A 73 -1.02 -13.84 5.87
CA MET A 73 -0.81 -14.79 6.97
C MET A 73 0.02 -14.13 8.09
N THR A 74 -0.58 -14.02 9.28
CA THR A 74 0.01 -13.44 10.52
C THR A 74 0.60 -12.02 10.41
N SER A 75 0.21 -11.22 9.41
CA SER A 75 0.71 -9.83 9.22
C SER A 75 -0.20 -9.03 8.25
N ASN A 76 0.21 -7.86 7.78
CA ASN A 76 -0.64 -7.00 6.94
C ASN A 76 0.12 -6.08 5.99
N ILE A 77 -0.57 -5.65 4.94
CA ILE A 77 -0.14 -4.60 4.03
C ILE A 77 -1.22 -3.52 4.03
N THR A 78 -0.82 -2.29 4.33
CA THR A 78 -1.70 -1.12 4.34
C THR A 78 -1.32 -0.16 3.22
N ILE A 79 -2.32 0.39 2.55
CA ILE A 79 -2.14 1.42 1.52
C ILE A 79 -3.08 2.59 1.79
N HIS A 80 -2.56 3.81 1.64
CA HIS A 80 -3.32 5.04 1.56
C HIS A 80 -3.00 5.74 0.26
N THR A 81 -4.01 6.12 -0.50
CA THR A 81 -3.87 6.87 -1.75
C THR A 81 -4.53 8.23 -1.56
N LEU A 82 -3.90 9.29 -2.08
CA LEU A 82 -4.44 10.65 -2.04
C LEU A 82 -4.61 11.14 -3.47
N ASP A 83 -5.87 11.18 -3.92
CA ASP A 83 -6.23 11.41 -5.33
C ASP A 83 -5.68 12.74 -5.85
N ILE A 84 -5.82 13.79 -5.04
CA ILE A 84 -5.42 15.15 -5.42
C ILE A 84 -3.90 15.31 -5.37
N LEU A 85 -3.27 14.77 -4.33
CA LEU A 85 -1.81 14.87 -4.14
C LEU A 85 -1.02 13.90 -5.03
N LYS A 86 -1.71 12.94 -5.66
CA LYS A 86 -1.07 11.90 -6.50
C LYS A 86 -0.02 11.12 -5.71
N SER A 87 -0.32 10.85 -4.45
CA SER A 87 0.58 10.17 -3.52
C SER A 87 0.02 8.82 -3.07
N VAL A 88 0.93 7.89 -2.81
CA VAL A 88 0.64 6.57 -2.24
C VAL A 88 1.56 6.33 -1.06
N TYR A 89 0.98 5.99 0.08
CA TYR A 89 1.68 5.63 1.31
C TYR A 89 1.45 4.15 1.58
N LEU A 90 2.52 3.38 1.74
CA LEU A 90 2.50 1.94 1.87
C LEU A 90 3.23 1.50 3.12
N ASN A 91 2.59 0.60 3.87
CA ASN A 91 3.22 -0.19 4.92
C ASN A 91 3.13 -1.66 4.51
N ILE A 92 4.27 -2.30 4.29
CA ILE A 92 4.36 -3.72 3.94
C ILE A 92 5.01 -4.42 5.12
N PHE A 93 4.19 -4.96 6.04
CA PHE A 93 4.66 -5.69 7.20
C PHE A 93 4.46 -7.18 6.98
N SER A 94 5.55 -7.95 7.05
CA SER A 94 5.56 -9.40 6.86
C SER A 94 6.39 -10.08 7.95
N CYS A 95 5.90 -11.21 8.46
CA CYS A 95 6.69 -12.12 9.31
C CYS A 95 7.76 -12.87 8.49
N LYS A 96 7.48 -13.16 7.21
CA LYS A 96 8.43 -13.75 6.27
C LYS A 96 9.34 -12.69 5.68
N ASP A 97 10.61 -13.05 5.48
CA ASP A 97 11.57 -12.14 4.86
C ASP A 97 11.25 -11.86 3.38
N PHE A 98 11.55 -10.65 2.93
CA PHE A 98 11.40 -10.23 1.53
C PHE A 98 12.41 -9.16 1.13
N ASN A 99 12.65 -9.03 -0.17
CA ASN A 99 13.50 -7.97 -0.73
C ASN A 99 12.75 -6.64 -0.77
N ALA A 100 13.06 -5.75 0.18
CA ALA A 100 12.44 -4.44 0.29
C ALA A 100 12.73 -3.53 -0.92
N ASN A 101 13.88 -3.69 -1.60
CA ASN A 101 14.17 -2.90 -2.80
C ASN A 101 13.30 -3.33 -3.99
N GLU A 102 13.10 -4.64 -4.15
CA GLU A 102 12.20 -5.16 -5.18
C GLU A 102 10.75 -4.77 -4.92
N ALA A 103 10.27 -4.87 -3.68
CA ALA A 103 8.92 -4.44 -3.31
C ALA A 103 8.71 -2.93 -3.55
N ALA A 104 9.70 -2.10 -3.20
CA ALA A 104 9.65 -0.66 -3.44
C ALA A 104 9.62 -0.33 -4.94
N GLU A 105 10.51 -0.95 -5.73
CA GLU A 105 10.59 -0.70 -7.17
C GLU A 105 9.38 -1.25 -7.93
N PHE A 106 8.86 -2.41 -7.51
CA PHE A 106 7.58 -2.92 -7.98
C PHE A 106 6.46 -1.91 -7.72
N SER A 107 6.36 -1.36 -6.52
CA SER A 107 5.32 -0.41 -6.15
C SER A 107 5.44 0.89 -6.94
N ARG A 108 6.67 1.42 -7.08
CA ARG A 108 6.97 2.60 -7.91
C ARG A 108 6.53 2.40 -9.36
N LYS A 109 6.91 1.28 -9.98
CA LYS A 109 6.52 0.92 -11.35
C LYS A 109 5.01 0.70 -11.46
N PHE A 110 4.40 0.04 -10.48
CA PHE A 110 2.97 -0.24 -10.49
C PHE A 110 2.17 1.05 -10.47
N PHE A 111 2.52 2.01 -9.62
CA PHE A 111 1.80 3.29 -9.51
C PHE A 111 2.31 4.39 -10.46
N GLU A 112 3.35 4.09 -11.26
CA GLU A 112 3.97 5.05 -12.20
C GLU A 112 4.40 6.34 -11.51
N GLY A 113 4.99 6.23 -10.32
CA GLY A 113 5.43 7.37 -9.52
C GLY A 113 6.94 7.40 -9.27
N ARG A 114 7.31 8.19 -8.26
CA ARG A 114 8.68 8.33 -7.74
C ARG A 114 8.72 7.96 -6.27
N ILE A 115 9.76 7.24 -5.85
CA ILE A 115 10.00 6.97 -4.43
C ILE A 115 10.42 8.28 -3.77
N ALA A 116 9.59 8.79 -2.86
CA ALA A 116 9.85 9.98 -2.07
C ALA A 116 10.57 9.64 -0.76
N SER A 117 10.15 8.56 -0.09
CA SER A 117 10.78 8.05 1.13
C SER A 117 10.72 6.52 1.15
N LYS A 118 11.72 5.90 1.77
CA LYS A 118 11.81 4.45 1.95
C LYS A 118 12.52 4.14 3.26
N ILE A 119 11.82 3.51 4.19
CA ILE A 119 12.35 3.08 5.49
C ILE A 119 12.12 1.59 5.65
N VAL A 120 13.13 0.87 6.12
CA VAL A 120 13.03 -0.56 6.44
C VAL A 120 13.24 -0.73 7.95
N VAL A 121 12.31 -1.40 8.60
CA VAL A 121 12.32 -1.64 10.04
C VAL A 121 12.32 -3.15 10.29
N ASN A 122 13.25 -3.61 11.14
CA ASN A 122 13.21 -4.96 11.69
C ASN A 122 12.29 -4.98 12.91
N ARG A 123 11.20 -5.74 12.84
CA ARG A 123 10.16 -5.83 13.87
C ARG A 123 10.57 -6.88 14.89
N LYS A 124 10.96 -6.45 16.09
CA LYS A 124 11.47 -7.34 17.16
C LYS A 124 10.38 -7.80 18.10
#